data_AF-A0A7H0HS59-F1
#
_entry.id   AF-A0A7H0HS59-F1
#
_cell.length_a   1.000
_cell.length_b   1.000
_cell.length_c   1.000
_cell.angle_alpha   90.00
_cell.angle_beta   90.00
_cell.angle_gamma   90.00
#
_symmetry.space_group_name_H-M   'P 1'
#
loop_
_entity.id
_entity.type
_entity.pdbx_description
1 polymer ?
#
loop_
_entity_poly.entity_id
_entity_poly.type
_entity_poly.pdbx_seq_one_letter_code
_entity_poly.pdbx_strand_id
1 'polypeptide(L)'
;MNPVNDDDLPYPDERRVPAPSDGTRRVGGAGGAPRRGDAAGLPDDTRALRDALRREADDVSGGPAPVDAVVLRGRAARRRRHAALAGAAAAVVAVLAVVPLAGREVVSVPVPVPPATVPPVTPRPEPVRTVAPYETVDIGHGRTMALLPDGEQNHVAGHGDISAEVDAARDLGGENIRPDSLSGGQDLEPGRPVLFSGVFRTGEFPAAVEVRLDSGERLRAGMLRLPGDPDWGTYYAFGPESAGKQSWTVTAYAADGRALVETHFDHAAGG
;
A
#
# COMPACT_ATOMS: atom_id res chain seq x y z
N MET A 1 -20.71 31.86 -33.92
CA MET A 1 -19.62 30.94 -34.34
C MET A 1 -19.79 29.70 -33.47
N ASN A 2 -20.44 28.66 -34.02
CA ASN A 2 -20.72 27.40 -33.32
C ASN A 2 -19.64 26.38 -33.69
N PRO A 3 -19.08 25.62 -32.73
CA PRO A 3 -18.28 24.45 -33.06
C PRO A 3 -19.20 23.29 -33.47
N VAL A 4 -18.85 22.68 -34.61
CA VAL A 4 -19.46 21.48 -35.18
C VAL A 4 -18.88 20.26 -34.46
N ASN A 5 -19.73 19.33 -34.03
CA ASN A 5 -19.34 18.03 -33.49
C ASN A 5 -19.06 17.07 -34.65
N ASP A 6 -17.83 16.57 -34.73
CA ASP A 6 -17.41 15.45 -35.58
C ASP A 6 -17.49 14.15 -34.76
N ASP A 7 -18.68 13.53 -34.73
CA ASP A 7 -18.89 12.16 -34.26
C ASP A 7 -19.64 11.41 -35.36
N ASP A 8 -18.90 10.89 -36.35
CA ASP A 8 -19.40 9.91 -37.32
C ASP A 8 -18.22 9.16 -37.96
N LEU A 9 -17.70 8.16 -37.24
CA LEU A 9 -16.83 7.14 -37.83
C LEU A 9 -17.49 5.75 -37.72
N PRO A 10 -17.79 5.09 -38.85
CA PRO A 10 -18.44 3.79 -38.85
C PRO A 10 -17.46 2.67 -38.49
N TYR A 11 -17.91 1.75 -37.64
CA TYR A 11 -17.27 0.48 -37.33
C TYR A 11 -17.13 -0.41 -38.59
N PRO A 12 -15.98 -1.06 -38.83
CA PRO A 12 -15.85 -2.03 -39.91
C PRO A 12 -16.46 -3.40 -39.59
N ASP A 13 -17.03 -3.97 -40.65
CA ASP A 13 -17.79 -5.21 -40.85
C ASP A 13 -17.00 -6.49 -40.46
N GLU A 14 -17.52 -7.26 -39.51
CA GLU A 14 -17.04 -8.59 -39.15
C GLU A 14 -17.47 -9.62 -40.20
N ARG A 15 -16.56 -10.06 -41.08
CA ARG A 15 -16.79 -11.24 -41.93
C ARG A 15 -15.59 -12.17 -42.05
N ARG A 16 -15.94 -13.45 -41.91
CA ARG A 16 -15.32 -14.70 -42.41
C ARG A 16 -14.27 -15.38 -41.52
N VAL A 17 -14.76 -16.37 -40.77
CA VAL A 17 -13.98 -17.55 -40.39
C VAL A 17 -14.40 -18.72 -41.30
N PRO A 18 -13.47 -19.39 -42.02
CA PRO A 18 -13.78 -20.55 -42.86
C PRO A 18 -13.82 -21.86 -42.04
N ALA A 19 -14.70 -22.77 -42.46
CA ALA A 19 -14.83 -24.13 -41.92
C ALA A 19 -13.62 -25.02 -42.28
N PRO A 20 -13.16 -25.93 -41.40
CA PRO A 20 -12.15 -26.90 -41.74
C PRO A 20 -12.72 -28.13 -42.46
N SER A 21 -11.99 -28.52 -43.49
CA SER A 21 -12.24 -29.57 -44.47
C SER A 21 -12.16 -30.98 -43.88
N ASP A 22 -13.05 -31.82 -44.38
CA ASP A 22 -13.10 -33.27 -44.19
C ASP A 22 -11.94 -33.95 -44.94
N GLY A 23 -11.30 -34.92 -44.29
CA GLY A 23 -10.03 -35.51 -44.72
C GLY A 23 -9.93 -36.97 -44.32
N THR A 24 -10.66 -37.83 -45.02
CA THR A 24 -10.59 -39.28 -44.93
C THR A 24 -9.24 -39.84 -45.39
N ARG A 25 -8.64 -40.76 -44.60
CA ARG A 25 -7.73 -41.79 -45.13
C ARG A 25 -7.81 -43.09 -44.31
N ARG A 26 -8.21 -44.17 -44.98
CA ARG A 26 -8.11 -45.59 -44.57
C ARG A 26 -6.67 -45.98 -44.24
N VAL A 27 -6.45 -46.96 -43.35
CA VAL A 27 -5.97 -48.34 -43.63
C VAL A 27 -6.26 -49.21 -42.39
N GLY A 28 -6.71 -50.46 -42.61
CA GLY A 28 -7.09 -51.40 -41.56
C GLY A 28 -5.94 -52.22 -40.95
N GLY A 29 -6.29 -52.99 -39.92
CA GLY A 29 -5.43 -54.00 -39.29
C GLY A 29 -6.18 -54.71 -38.17
N ALA A 30 -6.49 -55.99 -38.37
CA ALA A 30 -7.17 -56.86 -37.42
C ALA A 30 -6.24 -57.31 -36.29
N GLY A 31 -6.78 -57.48 -35.08
CA GLY A 31 -6.17 -58.34 -34.06
C GLY A 31 -6.49 -57.97 -32.61
N GLY A 32 -7.24 -58.86 -31.93
CA GLY A 32 -7.05 -59.15 -30.51
C GLY A 32 -7.88 -58.35 -29.50
N ALA A 33 -8.87 -59.00 -28.89
CA ALA A 33 -9.41 -58.60 -27.60
C ALA A 33 -8.34 -58.76 -26.50
N PRO A 34 -8.35 -57.89 -25.48
CA PRO A 34 -8.97 -58.33 -24.23
C PRO A 34 -9.84 -57.24 -23.57
N ARG A 35 -10.91 -57.70 -22.90
CA ARG A 35 -11.66 -56.91 -21.93
C ARG A 35 -10.73 -56.45 -20.79
N ARG A 36 -10.58 -55.14 -20.60
CA ARG A 36 -10.12 -54.52 -19.35
C ARG A 36 -10.49 -53.04 -19.28
N GLY A 37 -11.44 -52.73 -18.39
CA GLY A 37 -11.66 -51.48 -17.66
C GLY A 37 -11.47 -50.13 -18.38
N ASP A 38 -12.60 -49.54 -18.77
CA ASP A 38 -12.97 -48.12 -18.64
C ASP A 38 -11.87 -47.15 -18.20
N ALA A 39 -11.23 -46.51 -19.18
CA ALA A 39 -10.34 -45.35 -18.98
C ALA A 39 -10.46 -44.34 -20.14
N ALA A 40 -11.68 -44.12 -20.65
CA ALA A 40 -11.92 -43.24 -21.81
C ALA A 40 -13.16 -42.33 -21.64
N GLY A 41 -13.40 -41.81 -20.43
CA GLY A 41 -14.56 -40.95 -20.12
C GLY A 41 -14.29 -39.45 -19.95
N LEU A 42 -13.08 -38.94 -20.20
CA LEU A 42 -12.68 -37.59 -19.77
C LEU A 42 -12.67 -36.43 -20.79
N PRO A 43 -13.30 -36.49 -21.99
CA PRO A 43 -13.55 -35.28 -22.78
C PRO A 43 -15.02 -34.77 -22.77
N ASP A 44 -16.00 -35.63 -22.49
CA ASP A 44 -17.42 -35.22 -22.52
C ASP A 44 -17.91 -34.63 -21.19
N ASP A 45 -17.38 -35.10 -20.05
CA ASP A 45 -17.69 -34.53 -18.73
C ASP A 45 -17.29 -33.05 -18.63
N THR A 46 -16.19 -32.66 -19.29
CA THR A 46 -15.72 -31.27 -19.29
C THR A 46 -16.62 -30.35 -20.11
N ARG A 47 -17.25 -30.87 -21.18
CA ARG A 47 -18.25 -30.12 -21.97
C ARG A 47 -19.56 -30.02 -21.20
N ALA A 48 -20.03 -31.13 -20.63
CA ALA A 48 -21.23 -31.13 -19.80
C ALA A 48 -21.10 -30.19 -18.58
N LEU A 49 -19.94 -30.17 -17.93
CA LEU A 49 -19.64 -29.26 -16.82
C LEU A 49 -19.60 -27.80 -17.29
N ARG A 50 -18.99 -27.53 -18.46
CA ARG A 50 -18.95 -26.17 -19.03
C ARG A 50 -20.35 -25.68 -19.41
N ASP A 51 -21.18 -26.54 -19.96
CA ASP A 51 -22.56 -26.21 -20.35
C ASP A 51 -23.49 -26.08 -19.14
N ALA A 52 -23.20 -26.80 -18.04
CA ALA A 52 -23.87 -26.63 -16.76
C ALA A 52 -23.46 -25.31 -16.09
N LEU A 53 -22.16 -25.00 -16.04
CA LEU A 53 -21.65 -23.73 -15.52
C LEU A 53 -22.17 -22.53 -16.30
N ARG A 54 -22.30 -22.64 -17.64
CA ARG A 54 -22.83 -21.57 -18.48
C ARG A 54 -24.31 -21.34 -18.23
N ARG A 55 -25.11 -22.40 -18.09
CA ARG A 55 -26.53 -22.29 -17.73
C ARG A 55 -26.72 -21.68 -16.34
N GLU A 56 -25.90 -22.07 -15.36
CA GLU A 56 -25.95 -21.50 -14.02
C GLU A 56 -25.57 -20.00 -14.05
N ALA A 57 -24.55 -19.62 -14.82
CA ALA A 57 -24.13 -18.23 -14.96
C ALA A 57 -25.21 -17.37 -15.66
N ASP A 58 -25.95 -17.94 -16.61
CA ASP A 58 -27.05 -17.25 -17.29
C ASP A 58 -28.28 -17.06 -16.37
N ASP A 59 -28.46 -17.92 -15.36
CA ASP A 59 -29.54 -17.80 -14.35
C ASP A 59 -29.20 -16.82 -13.22
N VAL A 60 -27.92 -16.42 -13.08
CA VAL A 60 -27.52 -15.34 -12.17
C VAL A 60 -27.90 -13.99 -12.80
N SER A 61 -29.14 -13.58 -12.56
CA SER A 61 -29.57 -12.19 -12.79
C SER A 61 -28.77 -11.26 -11.88
N GLY A 62 -27.66 -10.74 -12.41
CA GLY A 62 -26.91 -9.67 -11.77
C GLY A 62 -27.81 -8.45 -11.64
N GLY A 63 -28.14 -8.06 -10.41
CA GLY A 63 -28.62 -6.72 -10.15
C GLY A 63 -27.64 -5.68 -10.73
N PRO A 64 -28.08 -4.44 -11.00
CA PRO A 64 -27.21 -3.42 -11.55
C PRO A 64 -25.93 -3.37 -10.74
N ALA A 65 -24.78 -3.53 -11.41
CA ALA A 65 -23.49 -3.53 -10.74
C ALA A 65 -23.41 -2.28 -9.84
N PRO A 66 -22.91 -2.36 -8.60
CA PRO A 66 -22.84 -1.25 -7.65
C PRO A 66 -21.72 -0.26 -8.05
N VAL A 67 -21.73 0.15 -9.32
CA VAL A 67 -20.78 1.09 -9.92
C VAL A 67 -20.86 2.42 -9.19
N ASP A 68 -22.03 2.84 -8.70
CA ASP A 68 -22.17 4.10 -7.99
C ASP A 68 -21.40 4.10 -6.66
N ALA A 69 -21.43 3.01 -5.91
CA ALA A 69 -20.67 2.89 -4.65
C ALA A 69 -19.15 2.88 -4.91
N VAL A 70 -18.72 2.16 -5.95
CA VAL A 70 -17.31 2.09 -6.36
C VAL A 70 -16.83 3.44 -6.92
N VAL A 71 -17.67 4.12 -7.72
CA VAL A 71 -17.38 5.44 -8.27
C VAL A 71 -17.37 6.50 -7.18
N LEU A 72 -18.27 6.44 -6.20
CA LEU A 72 -18.26 7.35 -5.04
C LEU A 72 -16.98 7.15 -4.22
N ARG A 73 -16.61 5.89 -3.93
CA ARG A 73 -15.38 5.52 -3.22
C ARG A 73 -14.13 5.96 -3.99
N GLY A 74 -14.10 5.74 -5.31
CA GLY A 74 -13.01 6.16 -6.19
C GLY A 74 -12.88 7.68 -6.32
N ARG A 75 -14.02 8.40 -6.37
CA ARG A 75 -14.03 9.88 -6.41
C ARG A 75 -13.59 10.49 -5.08
N ALA A 76 -13.93 9.89 -3.94
CA ALA A 76 -13.43 10.32 -2.63
C ALA A 76 -11.90 10.17 -2.55
N ALA A 77 -11.37 9.02 -2.99
CA ALA A 77 -9.92 8.80 -3.06
C ALA A 77 -9.21 9.75 -4.05
N ARG A 78 -9.84 10.08 -5.18
CA ARG A 78 -9.24 10.96 -6.21
C ARG A 78 -9.27 12.45 -5.83
N ARG A 79 -10.31 12.94 -5.14
CA ARG A 79 -10.36 14.34 -4.68
C ARG A 79 -9.24 14.67 -3.69
N ARG A 80 -8.86 13.70 -2.84
CA ARG A 80 -7.69 13.83 -1.94
C ARG A 80 -6.40 14.12 -2.71
N ARG A 81 -6.24 13.62 -3.94
CA ARG A 81 -5.03 13.82 -4.77
C ARG A 81 -4.93 15.19 -5.44
N HIS A 82 -6.04 15.91 -5.61
CA HIS A 82 -6.04 17.17 -6.37
C HIS A 82 -5.95 18.44 -5.51
N ALA A 83 -5.99 18.34 -4.19
CA ALA A 83 -5.88 19.50 -3.29
C ALA A 83 -4.41 20.00 -3.10
N ALA A 84 -3.40 19.26 -3.56
CA ALA A 84 -1.98 19.60 -3.34
C ALA A 84 -1.34 20.51 -4.42
N LEU A 85 -2.11 21.07 -5.37
CA LEU A 85 -1.56 21.80 -6.53
C LEU A 85 -1.93 23.30 -6.59
N ALA A 86 -2.33 23.93 -5.49
CA ALA A 86 -2.62 25.36 -5.47
C ALA A 86 -1.97 26.04 -4.26
N GLY A 87 -0.66 26.33 -4.33
CA GLY A 87 0.03 27.04 -3.25
C GLY A 87 1.48 27.38 -3.52
N ALA A 88 1.83 27.86 -4.71
CA ALA A 88 3.17 28.35 -5.01
C ALA A 88 3.13 29.82 -5.46
N ALA A 89 3.43 30.75 -4.54
CA ALA A 89 4.06 32.04 -4.86
C ALA A 89 4.44 32.81 -3.58
N ALA A 90 5.68 33.33 -3.57
CA ALA A 90 6.29 34.31 -2.64
C ALA A 90 6.82 33.75 -1.29
N ALA A 91 8.04 34.01 -0.83
CA ALA A 91 9.07 34.95 -1.25
C ALA A 91 10.46 34.50 -0.76
N VAL A 92 11.48 34.78 -1.58
CA VAL A 92 12.91 34.75 -1.27
C VAL A 92 13.32 36.08 -0.66
N VAL A 93 13.93 36.12 0.54
CA VAL A 93 14.88 37.18 0.95
C VAL A 93 15.95 36.62 1.90
N ALA A 94 17.20 36.88 1.52
CA ALA A 94 18.50 36.63 2.14
C ALA A 94 18.69 37.09 3.60
N VAL A 95 19.68 36.52 4.31
CA VAL A 95 20.82 37.27 4.90
C VAL A 95 22.06 36.37 5.03
N LEU A 96 23.14 36.81 4.36
CA LEU A 96 24.55 36.48 4.59
C LEU A 96 25.12 37.36 5.72
N ALA A 97 25.84 36.79 6.68
CA ALA A 97 26.75 37.53 7.57
C ALA A 97 27.87 36.58 8.06
N VAL A 98 29.03 36.58 7.40
CA VAL A 98 30.29 37.27 7.76
C VAL A 98 31.00 36.67 8.99
N VAL A 99 32.14 36.04 8.68
CA VAL A 99 33.20 35.52 9.56
C VAL A 99 33.98 36.67 10.22
N PRO A 100 34.61 36.43 11.39
CA PRO A 100 35.99 36.87 11.53
C PRO A 100 36.94 35.75 11.97
N LEU A 101 38.04 35.70 11.21
CA LEU A 101 39.29 35.02 11.49
C LEU A 101 39.93 35.66 12.73
N ALA A 102 40.26 34.87 13.75
CA ALA A 102 41.18 35.29 14.80
C ALA A 102 42.03 34.09 15.24
N GLY A 103 43.34 34.17 14.97
CA GLY A 103 44.30 33.16 15.37
C GLY A 103 44.55 33.15 16.88
N ARG A 104 44.93 31.98 17.40
CA ARG A 104 45.62 31.87 18.68
C ARG A 104 46.46 30.59 18.76
N GLU A 105 47.77 30.80 18.73
CA GLU A 105 48.76 30.30 19.70
C GLU A 105 48.77 28.80 20.03
N VAL A 106 49.83 28.13 19.55
CA VAL A 106 50.18 26.74 19.85
C VAL A 106 50.65 26.64 21.31
N VAL A 107 49.75 26.20 22.18
CA VAL A 107 50.12 25.66 23.50
C VAL A 107 50.06 24.15 23.40
N SER A 108 51.23 23.51 23.55
CA SER A 108 51.35 22.05 23.64
C SER A 108 50.74 21.59 24.96
N VAL A 109 49.50 21.12 24.91
CA VAL A 109 48.79 20.49 26.03
C VAL A 109 49.18 19.00 26.05
N PRO A 110 49.44 18.41 27.25
CA PRO A 110 49.83 17.01 27.36
C PRO A 110 48.79 16.06 26.75
N VAL A 111 49.30 15.03 26.07
CA VAL A 111 48.57 13.98 25.34
C VAL A 111 47.38 13.47 26.16
N PRO A 112 46.13 13.62 25.66
CA PRO A 112 44.97 13.03 26.31
C PRO A 112 45.03 11.51 26.15
N VAL A 113 44.91 10.80 27.26
CA VAL A 113 44.56 9.38 27.27
C VAL A 113 43.26 9.23 26.46
N PRO A 114 43.18 8.31 25.49
CA PRO A 114 41.97 8.18 24.67
C PRO A 114 40.77 7.94 25.59
N PRO A 115 39.69 8.75 25.47
CA PRO A 115 38.48 8.46 26.21
C PRO A 115 38.02 7.05 25.84
N ALA A 116 37.65 6.27 26.85
CA ALA A 116 37.00 4.99 26.65
C ALA A 116 35.86 5.19 25.65
N THR A 117 35.93 4.49 24.51
CA THR A 117 34.87 4.44 23.52
C THR A 117 33.59 4.05 24.24
N VAL A 118 32.71 5.03 24.47
CA VAL A 118 31.34 4.76 24.90
C VAL A 118 30.75 3.86 23.82
N PRO A 119 30.27 2.65 24.13
CA PRO A 119 29.65 1.81 23.13
C PRO A 119 28.52 2.62 22.47
N PRO A 120 28.33 2.49 21.14
CA PRO A 120 27.27 3.20 20.45
C PRO A 120 25.95 2.92 21.19
N VAL A 121 25.32 3.98 21.70
CA VAL A 121 24.00 3.90 22.31
C VAL A 121 23.07 3.39 21.22
N THR A 122 22.75 2.10 21.28
CA THR A 122 21.80 1.50 20.35
C THR A 122 20.48 2.23 20.57
N PRO A 123 19.89 2.87 19.55
CA PRO A 123 18.67 3.65 19.73
C PRO A 123 17.58 2.74 20.29
N ARG A 124 17.18 3.05 21.53
CA ARG A 124 16.16 2.33 22.28
C ARG A 124 14.88 2.28 21.47
N PRO A 125 14.12 1.17 21.51
CA PRO A 125 12.82 1.15 20.88
C PRO A 125 11.94 2.30 21.33
N GLU A 126 11.49 3.12 20.37
CA GLU A 126 10.42 4.05 20.66
C GLU A 126 9.20 3.21 21.02
N PRO A 127 8.66 3.39 22.24
CA PRO A 127 7.54 2.60 22.69
C PRO A 127 6.32 2.93 21.85
N VAL A 128 5.47 1.93 21.64
CA VAL A 128 4.14 2.11 21.05
C VAL A 128 3.36 3.11 21.90
N ARG A 129 2.80 4.14 21.27
CA ARG A 129 1.99 5.14 21.96
C ARG A 129 0.52 4.70 21.96
N THR A 130 -0.06 4.56 23.14
CA THR A 130 -1.52 4.44 23.27
C THR A 130 -2.14 5.84 23.14
N VAL A 131 -3.15 5.98 22.29
CA VAL A 131 -3.85 7.24 21.98
C VAL A 131 -5.34 7.07 22.26
N ALA A 132 -6.02 8.13 22.68
CA ALA A 132 -7.46 8.08 22.87
C ALA A 132 -8.18 7.93 21.50
N PRO A 133 -9.36 7.30 21.47
CA PRO A 133 -10.20 7.29 20.27
C PRO A 133 -10.41 8.70 19.71
N TYR A 134 -10.26 8.86 18.39
CA TYR A 134 -10.39 10.14 17.68
C TYR A 134 -9.36 11.23 18.07
N GLU A 135 -8.37 10.92 18.91
CA GLU A 135 -7.30 11.86 19.25
C GLU A 135 -6.41 12.09 18.03
N THR A 136 -6.27 13.35 17.63
CA THR A 136 -5.30 13.78 16.63
C THR A 136 -3.91 13.87 17.24
N VAL A 137 -2.97 13.13 16.67
CA VAL A 137 -1.59 13.07 17.12
C VAL A 137 -0.66 13.61 16.03
N ASP A 138 0.17 14.59 16.40
CA ASP A 138 1.30 15.03 15.57
C ASP A 138 2.29 13.87 15.45
N ILE A 139 2.51 13.43 14.21
CA ILE A 139 3.46 12.37 13.87
C ILE A 139 4.76 12.93 13.26
N GLY A 140 4.88 14.25 13.15
CA GLY A 140 6.04 14.95 12.61
C GLY A 140 5.82 15.47 11.19
N HIS A 141 6.71 16.36 10.73
CA HIS A 141 6.69 16.95 9.39
C HIS A 141 5.37 17.65 9.01
N GLY A 142 4.64 18.16 10.00
CA GLY A 142 3.32 18.77 9.82
C GLY A 142 2.22 17.77 9.47
N ARG A 143 2.46 16.48 9.71
CA ARG A 143 1.48 15.41 9.54
C ARG A 143 0.84 15.07 10.87
N THR A 144 -0.44 14.73 10.79
CA THR A 144 -1.26 14.34 11.92
C THR A 144 -1.92 13.00 11.60
N MET A 145 -2.10 12.17 12.62
CA MET A 145 -2.77 10.89 12.52
C MET A 145 -3.77 10.71 13.67
N ALA A 146 -4.88 10.04 13.41
CA ALA A 146 -5.87 9.66 14.43
C ALA A 146 -6.33 8.23 14.21
N LEU A 147 -6.61 7.51 15.30
CA LEU A 147 -7.17 6.15 15.27
C LEU A 147 -8.65 6.21 15.63
N LEU A 148 -9.45 5.51 14.85
CA LEU A 148 -10.89 5.46 15.01
C LEU A 148 -11.28 4.05 15.48
N PRO A 149 -12.10 3.93 16.54
CA PRO A 149 -12.59 2.64 17.01
C PRO A 149 -13.70 2.08 16.10
N ASP A 150 -14.29 2.92 15.24
CA ASP A 150 -15.37 2.55 14.32
C ASP A 150 -14.82 1.75 13.14
N GLY A 151 -15.55 0.71 12.74
CA GLY A 151 -15.16 -0.13 11.61
C GLY A 151 -13.94 -1.01 11.88
N GLU A 152 -13.42 -1.64 10.82
CA GLU A 152 -12.31 -2.59 10.93
C GLU A 152 -10.98 -1.88 10.62
N GLN A 153 -10.16 -1.64 11.66
CA GLN A 153 -8.84 -1.00 11.56
C GLN A 153 -8.88 0.36 10.84
N ASN A 154 -9.63 1.29 11.41
CA ASN A 154 -9.86 2.61 10.83
C ASN A 154 -8.87 3.64 11.40
N HIS A 155 -8.19 4.35 10.51
CA HIS A 155 -7.27 5.42 10.87
C HIS A 155 -7.29 6.50 9.79
N VAL A 156 -6.92 7.72 10.17
CA VAL A 156 -6.82 8.87 9.28
C VAL A 156 -5.45 9.48 9.44
N ALA A 157 -4.79 9.77 8.32
CA ALA A 157 -3.56 10.53 8.27
C ALA A 157 -3.72 11.72 7.31
N GLY A 158 -3.16 12.87 7.66
CA GLY A 158 -3.26 14.09 6.85
C GLY A 158 -2.27 15.16 7.29
N HIS A 159 -2.43 16.37 6.76
CA HIS A 159 -1.60 17.52 7.11
C HIS A 159 -2.34 18.45 8.07
N GLY A 160 -1.61 18.99 9.05
CA GLY A 160 -2.14 19.98 9.98
C GLY A 160 -3.35 19.47 10.77
N ASP A 161 -4.40 20.27 10.84
CA ASP A 161 -5.64 19.87 11.50
C ASP A 161 -6.46 18.96 10.58
N ILE A 162 -6.71 17.74 11.05
CA ILE A 162 -7.46 16.70 10.33
C ILE A 162 -8.84 16.41 10.95
N SER A 163 -9.33 17.29 11.83
CA SER A 163 -10.56 17.03 12.59
C SER A 163 -11.78 16.76 11.69
N ALA A 164 -11.88 17.47 10.55
CA ALA A 164 -12.96 17.27 9.59
C ALA A 164 -12.88 15.90 8.90
N GLU A 165 -11.67 15.44 8.56
CA GLU A 165 -11.42 14.12 7.99
C GLU A 165 -11.70 13.01 9.00
N VAL A 166 -11.34 13.21 10.27
CA VAL A 166 -11.65 12.30 11.37
C VAL A 166 -13.16 12.16 11.53
N ASP A 167 -13.89 13.28 11.57
CA ASP A 167 -15.35 13.26 11.68
C ASP A 167 -16.02 12.62 10.47
N ALA A 168 -15.52 12.87 9.26
CA ALA A 168 -16.02 12.25 8.04
C ALA A 168 -15.71 10.75 7.93
N ALA A 169 -14.70 10.26 8.65
CA ALA A 169 -14.31 8.86 8.68
C ALA A 169 -15.02 8.02 9.75
N ARG A 170 -15.80 8.67 10.63
CA ARG A 170 -16.71 7.99 11.55
C ARG A 170 -17.68 7.13 10.75
N ASP A 171 -17.97 5.94 11.25
CA ASP A 171 -18.85 4.96 10.62
C ASP A 171 -18.39 4.44 9.23
N LEU A 172 -17.23 4.85 8.74
CA LEU A 172 -16.64 4.26 7.54
C LEU A 172 -15.90 2.97 7.90
N GLY A 173 -15.93 2.00 6.96
CA GLY A 173 -15.07 0.84 7.06
C GLY A 173 -13.61 1.24 6.91
N GLY A 174 -12.74 0.73 7.79
CA GLY A 174 -11.29 0.88 7.70
C GLY A 174 -10.67 -0.11 6.71
N GLU A 175 -9.45 -0.54 6.99
CA GLU A 175 -8.68 -1.38 6.07
C GLU A 175 -9.10 -2.85 6.03
N ASN A 176 -9.76 -3.37 7.07
CA ASN A 176 -10.20 -4.77 7.18
C ASN A 176 -9.11 -5.79 6.83
N ILE A 177 -7.98 -5.70 7.51
CA ILE A 177 -6.86 -6.61 7.28
C ILE A 177 -7.05 -7.93 8.04
N ARG A 178 -6.55 -9.01 7.44
CA ARG A 178 -6.60 -10.35 8.04
C ARG A 178 -5.73 -10.42 9.30
N PRO A 179 -5.99 -11.35 10.24
CA PRO A 179 -5.03 -11.67 11.28
C PRO A 179 -3.66 -12.00 10.69
N ASP A 180 -2.59 -11.68 11.42
CA ASP A 180 -1.19 -11.88 11.05
C ASP A 180 -0.82 -11.25 9.70
N SER A 181 -1.24 -9.99 9.50
CA SER A 181 -0.98 -9.25 8.27
C SER A 181 -0.61 -7.78 8.53
N LEU A 182 -0.02 -7.17 7.49
CA LEU A 182 0.29 -5.75 7.41
C LEU A 182 -0.42 -5.17 6.19
N SER A 183 -0.92 -3.95 6.32
CA SER A 183 -1.20 -3.09 5.18
C SER A 183 -0.17 -1.97 5.10
N GLY A 184 -0.14 -1.27 3.97
CA GLY A 184 0.79 -0.17 3.77
C GLY A 184 0.40 0.70 2.59
N GLY A 185 0.68 1.99 2.72
CA GLY A 185 0.55 3.00 1.68
C GLY A 185 1.61 4.08 1.81
N GLN A 186 1.76 4.84 0.73
CA GLN A 186 2.62 6.03 0.67
C GLN A 186 1.75 7.26 0.41
N ASP A 187 2.04 8.34 1.12
CA ASP A 187 1.56 9.67 0.79
C ASP A 187 2.74 10.48 0.22
N LEU A 188 2.59 10.85 -1.06
CA LEU A 188 3.58 11.53 -1.87
C LEU A 188 3.13 12.98 -2.07
N GLU A 189 3.86 13.91 -1.46
CA GLU A 189 3.70 15.34 -1.72
C GLU A 189 5.04 15.92 -2.20
N PRO A 190 5.08 16.61 -3.35
CA PRO A 190 6.32 17.19 -3.87
C PRO A 190 7.02 18.10 -2.87
N GLY A 191 8.35 17.94 -2.74
CA GLY A 191 9.16 18.73 -1.81
C GLY A 191 8.96 18.39 -0.33
N ARG A 192 8.27 17.29 0.00
CA ARG A 192 8.12 16.79 1.36
C ARG A 192 8.67 15.36 1.50
N PRO A 193 9.03 14.93 2.72
CA PRO A 193 9.31 13.53 3.01
C PRO A 193 8.11 12.65 2.66
N VAL A 194 8.38 11.45 2.15
CA VAL A 194 7.35 10.44 1.88
C VAL A 194 6.89 9.87 3.21
N LEU A 195 5.58 9.92 3.45
CA LEU A 195 4.97 9.25 4.58
C LEU A 195 4.62 7.83 4.18
N PHE A 196 5.24 6.85 4.83
CA PHE A 196 4.83 5.45 4.83
C PHE A 196 3.91 5.24 6.02
N SER A 197 2.71 4.73 5.79
CA SER A 197 1.78 4.42 6.89
C SER A 197 0.94 3.20 6.56
N GLY A 198 0.41 2.55 7.59
CA GLY A 198 -0.45 1.39 7.43
C GLY A 198 -0.89 0.82 8.77
N VAL A 199 -1.51 -0.35 8.71
CA VAL A 199 -2.03 -1.07 9.87
C VAL A 199 -1.23 -2.36 10.07
N PHE A 200 -1.02 -2.75 11.33
CA PHE A 200 -0.59 -4.10 11.68
C PHE A 200 -1.67 -4.80 12.49
N ARG A 201 -1.81 -6.11 12.26
CA ARG A 201 -2.65 -7.00 13.06
C ARG A 201 -1.92 -8.32 13.23
N THR A 202 -1.50 -8.63 14.44
CA THR A 202 -0.59 -9.77 14.73
C THR A 202 -1.04 -10.48 16.00
N GLY A 203 -0.79 -11.80 16.10
CA GLY A 203 -1.11 -12.58 17.29
C GLY A 203 -0.33 -12.19 18.56
N GLU A 204 0.85 -11.56 18.38
CA GLU A 204 1.65 -10.94 19.43
C GLU A 204 1.81 -9.44 19.09
N PHE A 205 1.68 -8.54 20.06
CA PHE A 205 1.80 -7.10 19.78
C PHE A 205 3.25 -6.74 19.39
N PRO A 206 3.50 -6.05 18.26
CA PRO A 206 4.87 -5.74 17.83
C PRO A 206 5.60 -4.80 18.78
N ALA A 207 6.87 -5.10 19.05
CA ALA A 207 7.78 -4.21 19.77
C ALA A 207 8.44 -3.18 18.83
N ALA A 208 8.47 -3.44 17.52
CA ALA A 208 8.95 -2.53 16.50
C ALA A 208 8.31 -2.82 15.14
N VAL A 209 8.20 -1.79 14.31
CA VAL A 209 7.94 -1.91 12.87
C VAL A 209 9.06 -1.18 12.13
N GLU A 210 9.61 -1.82 11.09
CA GLU A 210 10.63 -1.26 10.20
C GLU A 210 10.07 -1.21 8.78
N VAL A 211 10.31 -0.10 8.09
CA VAL A 211 10.13 0.03 6.65
C VAL A 211 11.51 -0.01 6.00
N ARG A 212 11.76 -1.03 5.19
CA ARG A 212 12.97 -1.16 4.40
C ARG A 212 12.70 -0.79 2.95
N LEU A 213 13.39 0.21 2.45
CA LEU A 213 13.36 0.60 1.04
C LEU A 213 14.25 -0.34 0.22
N ASP A 214 13.96 -0.50 -1.06
CA ASP A 214 14.80 -1.29 -1.97
C ASP A 214 16.21 -0.73 -2.15
N SER A 215 16.42 0.57 -1.86
CA SER A 215 17.75 1.17 -1.74
C SER A 215 18.61 0.54 -0.62
N GLY A 216 17.99 -0.23 0.27
CA GLY A 216 18.60 -0.77 1.49
C GLY A 216 18.45 0.14 2.71
N GLU A 217 17.92 1.35 2.55
CA GLU A 217 17.63 2.26 3.66
C GLU A 217 16.55 1.66 4.57
N ARG A 218 16.74 1.81 5.88
CA ARG A 218 15.85 1.30 6.91
C ARG A 218 15.28 2.45 7.72
N LEU A 219 13.96 2.58 7.69
CA LEU A 219 13.21 3.60 8.40
C LEU A 219 12.50 2.92 9.58
N ARG A 220 12.82 3.40 10.78
CA ARG A 220 12.08 2.98 11.97
C ARG A 220 10.71 3.65 11.96
N ALA A 221 9.66 2.87 12.18
CA ALA A 221 8.31 3.42 12.28
C ALA A 221 7.95 3.78 13.73
N GLY A 222 7.26 4.91 13.90
CA GLY A 222 6.45 5.17 15.08
C GLY A 222 5.19 4.31 15.03
N MET A 223 4.64 3.94 16.20
CA MET A 223 3.47 3.08 16.30
C MET A 223 2.43 3.68 17.25
N LEU A 224 1.16 3.63 16.85
CA LEU A 224 0.03 4.08 17.64
C LEU A 224 -0.97 2.92 17.85
N ARG A 225 -1.64 2.90 19.01
CA ARG A 225 -2.73 1.96 19.30
C ARG A 225 -3.84 2.60 20.11
N LEU A 226 -5.05 2.07 20.00
CA LEU A 226 -6.15 2.42 20.90
C LEU A 226 -5.99 1.75 22.28
N PRO A 227 -6.64 2.28 23.34
CA PRO A 227 -6.73 1.60 24.63
C PRO A 227 -7.58 0.32 24.54
N GLY A 228 -7.45 -0.56 25.53
CA GLY A 228 -8.27 -1.77 25.63
C GLY A 228 -7.71 -2.99 24.88
N ASP A 229 -6.42 -2.95 24.53
CA ASP A 229 -5.69 -4.01 23.84
C ASP A 229 -6.39 -4.54 22.57
N PRO A 230 -6.64 -3.66 21.59
CA PRO A 230 -7.04 -4.12 20.26
C PRO A 230 -5.96 -5.04 19.68
N ASP A 231 -6.37 -6.00 18.87
CA ASP A 231 -5.48 -6.91 18.15
C ASP A 231 -4.74 -6.22 16.97
N TRP A 232 -4.88 -4.90 16.83
CA TRP A 232 -4.33 -4.10 15.76
C TRP A 232 -3.76 -2.76 16.25
N GLY A 233 -2.93 -2.15 15.42
CA GLY A 233 -2.48 -0.77 15.57
C GLY A 233 -2.05 -0.19 14.22
N THR A 234 -1.54 1.04 14.22
CA THR A 234 -1.00 1.68 13.01
C THR A 234 0.47 2.00 13.20
N TYR A 235 1.18 2.09 12.09
CA TYR A 235 2.57 2.52 12.05
C TYR A 235 2.74 3.67 11.06
N TYR A 236 3.77 4.49 11.27
CA TYR A 236 4.16 5.56 10.36
C TYR A 236 5.68 5.74 10.31
N ALA A 237 6.24 6.03 9.15
CA ALA A 237 7.65 6.34 8.97
C ALA A 237 7.83 7.40 7.88
N PHE A 238 8.91 8.19 7.97
CA PHE A 238 9.24 9.21 6.98
C PHE A 238 10.50 8.83 6.23
N GLY A 239 10.41 8.78 4.91
CA GLY A 239 11.54 8.57 4.01
C GLY A 239 11.85 9.83 3.19
N PRO A 240 13.03 9.87 2.54
CA PRO A 240 13.33 10.94 1.58
C PRO A 240 12.34 10.95 0.41
N GLU A 241 12.22 12.07 -0.31
CA GLU A 241 11.33 12.19 -1.49
C GLU A 241 11.61 11.11 -2.56
N SER A 242 12.89 10.72 -2.71
CA SER A 242 13.32 9.64 -3.60
C SER A 242 12.76 8.25 -3.25
N ALA A 243 12.28 8.05 -2.02
CA ALA A 243 11.66 6.81 -1.57
C ALA A 243 10.31 6.56 -2.25
N GLY A 244 9.64 7.60 -2.74
CA GLY A 244 8.31 7.50 -3.33
C GLY A 244 8.26 6.81 -4.70
N LYS A 245 9.42 6.44 -5.24
CA LYS A 245 9.59 5.72 -6.51
C LYS A 245 10.13 4.30 -6.31
N GLN A 246 10.23 3.86 -5.06
CA GLN A 246 10.83 2.59 -4.69
C GLN A 246 9.77 1.66 -4.13
N SER A 247 9.90 0.37 -4.41
CA SER A 247 9.21 -0.65 -3.64
C SER A 247 9.78 -0.68 -2.22
N TRP A 248 9.01 -1.24 -1.29
CA TRP A 248 9.42 -1.30 0.11
C TRP A 248 8.89 -2.56 0.79
N THR A 249 9.56 -2.95 1.85
CA THR A 249 9.16 -4.06 2.71
C THR A 249 8.86 -3.52 4.08
N VAL A 250 7.76 -3.96 4.69
CA VAL A 250 7.41 -3.64 6.07
C VAL A 250 7.53 -4.92 6.89
N THR A 251 8.26 -4.84 8.00
CA THR A 251 8.45 -5.97 8.91
C THR A 251 8.08 -5.54 10.33
N ALA A 252 7.17 -6.29 10.95
CA ALA A 252 6.85 -6.16 12.37
C ALA A 252 7.67 -7.16 13.17
N TYR A 253 8.22 -6.73 14.31
CA TYR A 253 9.11 -7.53 15.15
C TYR A 253 8.56 -7.69 16.56
N ALA A 254 8.77 -8.87 17.15
CA ALA A 254 8.57 -9.15 18.56
C ALA A 254 9.65 -8.47 19.42
N ALA A 255 9.47 -8.50 20.75
CA ALA A 255 10.41 -7.90 21.69
C ALA A 255 11.81 -8.55 21.68
N ASP A 256 11.91 -9.82 21.27
CA ASP A 256 13.15 -10.57 21.09
C ASP A 256 13.84 -10.30 19.73
N GLY A 257 13.23 -9.48 18.87
CA GLY A 257 13.73 -9.16 17.53
C GLY A 257 13.33 -10.17 16.45
N ARG A 258 12.54 -11.19 16.76
CA ARG A 258 11.98 -12.11 15.77
C ARG A 258 10.95 -11.40 14.91
N ALA A 259 10.98 -11.63 13.58
CA ALA A 259 9.93 -11.14 12.70
C ALA A 259 8.60 -11.87 13.00
N LEU A 260 7.55 -11.07 13.22
CA LEU A 260 6.17 -11.55 13.40
C LEU A 260 5.48 -11.71 12.05
N VAL A 261 5.60 -10.69 11.21
CA VAL A 261 5.03 -10.64 9.87
C VAL A 261 5.88 -9.71 9.00
N GLU A 262 5.99 -10.05 7.72
CA GLU A 262 6.67 -9.25 6.71
C GLU A 262 5.77 -9.14 5.48
N THR A 263 5.73 -7.96 4.86
CA THR A 263 4.96 -7.72 3.63
C THR A 263 5.72 -6.80 2.70
N HIS A 264 5.85 -7.22 1.44
CA HIS A 264 6.44 -6.42 0.37
C HIS A 264 5.35 -5.66 -0.39
N PHE A 265 5.64 -4.40 -0.69
CA PHE A 265 4.78 -3.50 -1.45
C PHE A 265 5.54 -3.01 -2.67
N ASP A 266 5.00 -3.33 -3.83
CA ASP A 266 5.53 -2.83 -5.08
C ASP A 266 5.24 -1.33 -5.23
N HIS A 267 6.22 -0.58 -5.71
CA HIS A 267 5.90 0.72 -6.28
C HIS A 267 5.02 0.49 -7.51
N ALA A 268 3.81 1.06 -7.49
CA ALA A 268 2.98 1.08 -8.68
C ALA A 268 3.72 1.87 -9.77
N ALA A 269 4.34 1.16 -10.71
CA ALA A 269 4.91 1.77 -11.90
C ALA A 269 3.81 2.60 -12.56
N GLY A 270 3.93 3.93 -12.47
CA GLY A 270 2.95 4.83 -13.06
C GLY A 270 2.78 4.50 -14.54
N GLY A 271 1.56 4.08 -14.90
CA GLY A 271 1.10 4.03 -16.29
C GLY A 271 0.66 5.40 -16.78
#